data_AF-L0ABN9-F1
#
_entry.id   AF-L0ABN9-F1
#
_cell.length_a   1.000
_cell.length_b   1.000
_cell.length_c   1.000
_cell.angle_alpha   90.00
_cell.angle_beta   90.00
_cell.angle_gamma   90.00
#
_symmetry.space_group_name_H-M   'P 1'
#
loop_
_entity.id
_entity.type
_entity.pdbx_description
1 polymer ?
#
loop_
_entity_poly.entity_id
_entity_poly.type
_entity_poly.pdbx_seq_one_letter_code
_entity_poly.pdbx_strand_id
1 'polypeptide(L)'
;MSEDEGIGEPIREENEEEYSGPLYGIKEREVYYMCLNCGYKISKSELDQYRSMQCPRCGYRIFIKLRAPPTLVKPRRVDAI
;
A
#
# COMPACT_ATOMS: atom_id res chain seq x y z
N MET A 1 28.62 -27.93 36.32
CA MET A 1 28.59 -26.67 37.09
C MET A 1 30.05 -26.36 37.38
N SER A 2 30.71 -25.41 36.72
CA SER A 2 30.26 -24.10 36.24
C SER A 2 31.11 -23.70 35.03
N GLU A 3 30.47 -23.11 34.03
CA GLU A 3 31.05 -22.72 32.74
C GLU A 3 31.64 -21.30 32.83
N ASP A 4 32.90 -21.11 32.44
CA ASP A 4 33.47 -19.79 32.16
C ASP A 4 34.68 -19.96 31.23
N GLU A 5 34.48 -19.78 29.91
CA GLU A 5 35.52 -19.26 29.01
C GLU A 5 34.85 -18.35 27.96
N GLY A 6 35.29 -17.08 27.97
CA GLY A 6 34.69 -15.98 27.22
C GLY A 6 34.95 -16.05 25.72
N ILE A 7 33.95 -15.63 24.94
CA ILE A 7 34.04 -15.42 23.49
C ILE A 7 33.46 -14.03 23.16
N GLY A 8 34.37 -13.13 22.83
CA GLY A 8 34.30 -11.85 22.08
C GLY A 8 32.99 -11.09 21.91
N GLU A 9 33.02 -9.80 22.29
CA GLU A 9 32.32 -8.72 21.58
C GLU A 9 32.73 -8.70 20.09
N PRO A 10 31.84 -8.36 19.13
CA PRO A 10 31.57 -6.94 18.81
C PRO A 10 30.10 -6.74 18.31
N ILE A 11 29.52 -5.58 18.00
CA ILE A 11 29.97 -4.31 17.41
C ILE A 11 28.99 -3.21 17.88
N ARG A 12 29.56 -2.01 18.07
CA ARG A 12 28.93 -0.74 18.45
C ARG A 12 27.87 -0.24 17.45
N GLU A 13 27.07 0.69 17.97
CA GLU A 13 25.93 1.40 17.35
C GLU A 13 26.24 2.04 15.97
N GLU A 14 25.15 2.39 15.27
CA GLU A 14 25.03 3.41 14.20
C GLU A 14 25.23 2.95 12.74
N ASN A 15 24.15 2.42 12.15
CA ASN A 15 23.42 3.07 11.06
C ASN A 15 22.15 2.27 10.75
N GLU A 16 21.09 2.49 11.54
CA GLU A 16 19.73 2.24 11.06
C GLU A 16 19.39 3.34 10.04
N GLU A 17 20.00 3.26 8.86
CA GLU A 17 19.41 3.93 7.70
C GLU A 17 18.10 3.20 7.41
N GLU A 18 17.04 3.68 8.08
CA GLU A 18 15.68 3.22 7.91
C GLU A 18 15.37 3.26 6.40
N TYR A 19 15.36 2.07 5.77
CA TYR A 19 15.23 1.90 4.33
C TYR A 19 13.90 2.52 3.88
N SER A 20 13.95 3.79 3.48
CA SER A 20 12.82 4.56 2.95
C SER A 20 12.51 4.21 1.49
N GLY A 21 13.00 3.06 1.03
CA GLY A 21 12.74 2.54 -0.31
C GLY A 21 11.36 1.89 -0.40
N PRO A 22 10.70 1.93 -1.56
CA PRO A 22 9.43 1.25 -1.75
C PRO A 22 9.61 -0.26 -1.55
N LEU A 23 8.76 -0.86 -0.72
CA LEU A 23 8.71 -2.31 -0.53
C LEU A 23 8.65 -3.00 -1.90
N TYR A 24 9.64 -3.86 -2.18
CA TYR A 24 9.76 -4.65 -3.41
C TYR A 24 9.89 -3.85 -4.72
N GLY A 25 10.31 -2.57 -4.68
CA GLY A 25 10.45 -1.75 -5.89
C GLY A 25 9.12 -1.42 -6.57
N ILE A 26 8.01 -1.61 -5.86
CA ILE A 26 6.67 -1.31 -6.35
C ILE A 26 6.44 0.19 -6.18
N LYS A 27 6.41 0.94 -7.29
CA LYS A 27 6.02 2.35 -7.24
C LYS A 27 4.62 2.48 -6.66
N GLU A 28 4.46 3.37 -5.69
CA GLU A 28 3.14 3.73 -5.16
C GLU A 28 2.27 4.26 -6.30
N ARG A 29 1.04 3.75 -6.39
CA ARG A 29 0.06 4.17 -7.40
C ARG A 29 -1.18 4.65 -6.69
N GLU A 30 -1.79 5.67 -7.26
CA GLU A 30 -3.10 6.12 -6.81
C GLU A 30 -4.15 5.03 -7.07
N VAL A 31 -4.84 4.66 -6.00
CA VAL A 31 -5.96 3.72 -6.04
C VAL A 31 -7.24 4.50 -5.82
N TYR A 32 -8.20 4.31 -6.71
CA TYR A 32 -9.52 4.91 -6.59
C TYR A 32 -10.56 3.86 -6.23
N TYR A 33 -11.49 4.28 -5.37
CA TYR A 33 -12.64 3.51 -4.94
C TYR A 33 -13.90 4.20 -5.41
N MET A 34 -14.98 3.45 -5.60
CA MET A 34 -16.29 3.98 -5.95
C MET A 34 -17.33 3.49 -4.94
N CYS A 35 -18.10 4.41 -4.36
CA CYS A 35 -19.21 4.06 -3.49
C CYS A 35 -20.31 3.35 -4.30
N LEU A 36 -20.78 2.20 -3.82
CA LEU A 36 -21.79 1.40 -4.52
C LEU A 36 -23.19 2.04 -4.48
N ASN A 37 -23.47 2.88 -3.47
CA ASN A 37 -24.78 3.51 -3.31
C ASN A 37 -24.91 4.82 -4.11
N CYS A 38 -23.94 5.75 -3.96
CA CYS A 38 -24.03 7.06 -4.62
C CYS A 38 -23.11 7.23 -5.84
N GLY A 39 -22.27 6.24 -6.15
CA GLY A 39 -21.33 6.30 -7.28
C GLY A 39 -20.15 7.26 -7.09
N TYR A 40 -19.99 7.87 -5.91
CA TYR A 40 -18.92 8.83 -5.64
C TYR A 40 -17.54 8.15 -5.71
N LYS A 41 -16.62 8.73 -6.50
CA LYS A 41 -15.24 8.28 -6.64
C LYS A 41 -14.40 8.91 -5.53
N ILE A 42 -13.66 8.08 -4.81
CA ILE A 42 -12.87 8.46 -3.64
C ILE A 42 -11.44 7.97 -3.83
N SER A 43 -10.46 8.81 -3.49
CA SER A 43 -9.05 8.41 -3.49
C SER A 43 -8.67 7.70 -2.19
N LYS A 44 -7.56 6.94 -2.19
CA LYS A 44 -7.05 6.32 -0.96
C LYS A 44 -6.80 7.36 0.16
N SER A 45 -6.21 8.51 -0.18
CA SER A 45 -5.91 9.58 0.78
C SER A 45 -7.15 10.17 1.44
N GLU A 46 -8.26 10.30 0.70
CA GLU A 46 -9.54 10.75 1.27
C GLU A 46 -10.12 9.72 2.24
N LEU A 47 -10.02 8.42 1.93
CA LEU A 47 -10.49 7.35 2.83
C LEU A 47 -9.64 7.23 4.09
N ASP A 48 -8.32 7.37 3.97
CA ASP A 48 -7.37 7.29 5.09
C ASP A 48 -7.59 8.42 6.12
N GLN A 49 -8.18 9.55 5.71
CA GLN A 49 -8.53 10.65 6.60
C GLN A 49 -9.68 10.30 7.57
N TYR A 50 -10.51 9.33 7.23
CA TYR A 50 -11.63 8.89 8.07
C TYR A 50 -11.22 7.68 8.92
N ARG A 51 -11.66 7.67 10.18
CA ARG A 51 -11.44 6.53 11.10
C ARG A 51 -12.05 5.22 10.60
N SER A 52 -13.07 5.30 9.75
CA SER A 52 -13.77 4.15 9.18
C SER A 52 -13.96 4.32 7.69
N MET A 53 -13.98 3.20 6.96
CA MET A 53 -14.31 3.13 5.52
C MET A 53 -15.77 3.53 5.29
N GLN A 54 -16.03 4.83 5.24
CA GLN A 54 -17.36 5.41 5.10
C GLN A 54 -17.36 6.46 3.99
N CYS A 55 -18.39 6.44 3.16
CA CYS A 55 -18.52 7.38 2.05
C CYS A 55 -18.85 8.78 2.60
N PRO A 56 -18.09 9.83 2.24
CA PRO A 56 -18.28 11.18 2.76
C PRO A 56 -19.59 11.82 2.30
N ARG A 57 -20.23 11.28 1.25
CA ARG A 57 -21.46 11.82 0.66
C ARG A 57 -22.73 11.19 1.23
N CYS A 58 -22.73 9.88 1.48
CA CYS A 58 -23.95 9.13 1.83
C CYS A 58 -23.83 8.24 3.06
N GLY A 59 -22.64 8.16 3.68
CA GLY A 59 -22.43 7.32 4.85
C GLY A 59 -22.39 5.82 4.59
N TYR A 60 -22.51 5.38 3.33
CA TYR A 60 -22.42 3.96 2.96
C TYR A 60 -20.99 3.42 3.09
N ARG A 61 -20.83 2.12 3.36
CA ARG A 61 -19.53 1.51 3.72
C ARG A 61 -19.00 0.49 2.71
N ILE A 62 -19.69 0.33 1.58
CA ILE A 62 -19.31 -0.63 0.53
C ILE A 62 -18.74 0.13 -0.66
N PHE A 63 -17.52 -0.23 -1.04
CA PHE A 63 -16.78 0.37 -2.15
C PHE A 63 -16.33 -0.67 -3.17
N ILE A 64 -16.29 -0.27 -4.43
CA ILE A 64 -15.72 -1.04 -5.54
C ILE A 64 -14.35 -0.44 -5.86
N LYS A 65 -13.31 -1.28 -5.95
CA LYS A 65 -11.98 -0.85 -6.39
C LYS A 65 -11.98 -0.61 -7.90
N LEU A 66 -11.67 0.61 -8.32
CA LEU A 66 -11.55 0.94 -9.74
C LEU A 66 -10.19 0.46 -10.27
N ARG A 67 -10.19 -0.16 -11.45
CA ARG A 67 -8.95 -0.45 -12.15
C ARG A 67 -8.26 0.87 -12.52
N ALA A 68 -6.93 0.88 -12.41
CA ALA A 68 -6.13 1.96 -12.95
C ALA A 68 -6.43 2.14 -14.45
N PRO A 69 -6.42 3.39 -14.96
CA PRO A 69 -6.67 3.63 -16.37
C PRO A 69 -5.67 2.86 -17.25
N PRO A 70 -6.11 2.32 -18.39
CA PRO A 70 -5.27 1.52 -19.28
C PRO A 70 -4.10 2.32 -19.89
N THR A 71 -4.13 3.65 -19.83
CA THR A 71 -3.02 4.51 -20.24
C THR A 71 -1.75 4.26 -19.42
N LEU A 72 -1.88 3.82 -18.16
CA LEU A 72 -0.74 3.52 -17.28
C LEU A 72 -0.21 2.10 -17.42
N VAL A 73 -0.97 1.19 -18.04
CA VAL A 73 -0.59 -0.22 -18.20
C VAL A 73 -0.65 -0.55 -19.67
N LYS A 74 0.53 -0.67 -20.33
CA LYS A 74 0.60 -1.08 -21.73
C LYS A 74 -0.27 -2.33 -21.91
N PRO A 75 -1.35 -2.27 -22.71
CA PRO A 75 -2.22 -3.42 -22.90
C PRO A 75 -1.37 -4.57 -23.44
N ARG A 76 -1.48 -5.74 -22.81
CA ARG A 76 -0.87 -6.95 -23.36
C ARG A 76 -1.57 -7.22 -24.68
N ARG A 77 -0.80 -7.30 -25.78
CA ARG A 77 -1.34 -7.77 -27.06
C ARG A 77 -1.63 -9.26 -26.86
N VAL A 78 -2.90 -9.64 -27.00
CA VAL A 78 -3.32 -11.03 -26.97
C VAL A 78 -3.93 -11.29 -28.33
N ASP A 79 -3.24 -12.06 -29.15
CA ASP A 79 -3.75 -12.43 -30.47
C ASP A 79 -4.73 -13.60 -30.28
N ALA A 80 -5.90 -13.49 -30.90
CA ALA A 80 -6.85 -14.60 -30.94
C ALA A 80 -6.27 -15.70 -31.84
N ILE A 81 -6.24 -16.93 -31.33
CA ILE A 81 -5.83 -18.14 -32.06
C ILE A 81 -7.00 -18.62 -32.91
#